data_AF-L0RVU4-F1
#
_entry.id   AF-L0RVU4-F1
#
_cell.length_a   1.000
_cell.length_b   1.000
_cell.length_c   1.000
_cell.angle_alpha   90.00
_cell.angle_beta   90.00
_cell.angle_gamma   90.00
#
_symmetry.space_group_name_H-M   'P 1'
#
loop_
_entity.id
_entity.type
_entity.pdbx_description
1 polymer ?
#
loop_
_entity_poly.entity_id
_entity_poly.type
_entity_poly.pdbx_seq_one_letter_code
_entity_poly.pdbx_strand_id
1 'polypeptide(L)'
;MDPCIYASAVLPFNHTDYYTDEMGDGLKRQIFAFAKLIDPGELSDLKQWSNLLEQDWSIDGKRRVNIDIGYISLAKLVLASTKDHSHRLYLGGGIYGEVTLRFVDGNFKPWQWTYPDYASIEYRRIFEDIRKLHSKKLRIC
;
A
#
# COMPACT_ATOMS: atom_id res chain seq x y z
N MET A 1 12.43 -10.35 -12.32
CA MET A 1 11.46 -9.42 -11.68
C MET A 1 10.14 -9.58 -12.39
N ASP A 2 9.04 -9.66 -11.64
CA ASP A 2 7.70 -9.63 -12.23
C ASP A 2 7.46 -8.29 -12.93
N PRO A 3 6.74 -8.28 -14.07
CA PRO A 3 6.55 -7.05 -14.82
C PRO A 3 5.68 -6.08 -14.01
N CYS A 4 6.19 -4.85 -13.85
CA CYS A 4 5.40 -3.72 -13.39
C CYS A 4 4.36 -3.37 -14.46
N ILE A 5 3.08 -3.37 -14.08
CA ILE A 5 1.96 -3.10 -14.98
C ILE A 5 1.34 -1.72 -14.75
N TYR A 6 1.75 -1.05 -13.68
CA TYR A 6 1.32 0.29 -13.35
C TYR A 6 2.39 0.99 -12.51
N ALA A 7 2.71 2.22 -12.87
CA ALA A 7 3.46 3.15 -12.04
C ALA A 7 2.73 4.50 -12.05
N SER A 8 2.42 5.04 -10.87
CA SER A 8 1.86 6.40 -10.79
C SER A 8 2.92 7.43 -11.19
N ALA A 9 2.46 8.67 -11.41
CA ALA A 9 3.35 9.82 -11.30
C ALA A 9 3.98 9.88 -9.89
N VAL A 10 5.09 10.60 -9.77
CA VAL A 10 5.69 10.89 -8.46
C VAL A 10 4.83 11.94 -7.78
N LEU A 11 4.24 11.60 -6.64
CA LEU A 11 3.32 12.43 -5.88
C LEU A 11 4.05 13.10 -4.72
N PRO A 12 3.72 14.35 -4.38
CA PRO A 12 4.18 14.94 -3.13
C PRO A 12 3.59 14.16 -1.95
N PHE A 13 4.39 13.95 -0.92
CA PHE A 13 3.93 13.37 0.35
C PHE A 13 3.95 14.45 1.43
N ASN A 14 2.89 15.26 1.46
CA ASN A 14 2.77 16.45 2.32
C ASN A 14 1.57 16.39 3.28
N HIS A 15 0.97 15.21 3.45
CA HIS A 15 -0.18 15.02 4.33
C HIS A 15 0.19 14.82 5.81
N THR A 16 1.48 14.66 6.11
CA THR A 16 2.00 14.51 7.47
C THR A 16 3.51 14.78 7.50
N ASP A 17 3.98 15.39 8.60
CA ASP A 17 5.40 15.59 8.88
C ASP A 17 6.00 14.44 9.72
N TYR A 18 5.24 13.36 9.91
CA TYR A 18 5.60 12.21 10.77
C TYR A 18 6.99 11.62 10.46
N TYR A 19 7.44 11.69 9.21
CA TYR A 19 8.71 11.11 8.76
C TYR A 19 9.85 12.13 8.67
N THR A 20 9.61 13.43 8.90
CA THR A 20 10.61 14.48 8.67
C THR A 20 11.87 14.28 9.51
N ASP A 21 11.74 13.93 10.80
CA ASP A 21 12.89 13.73 11.69
C ASP A 21 13.78 12.52 11.31
N GLU A 22 13.16 11.52 10.68
CA GLU A 22 13.80 10.26 10.27
C GLU A 22 14.36 10.35 8.84
N MET A 23 13.57 10.84 7.89
CA MET A 23 13.81 10.76 6.44
C MET A 23 14.11 12.11 5.79
N GLY A 24 13.90 13.22 6.49
CA GLY A 24 14.02 14.58 5.97
C GLY A 24 12.75 15.08 5.26
N ASP A 25 12.84 16.31 4.75
CA ASP A 25 11.74 17.02 4.10
C ASP A 25 11.56 16.68 2.61
N GLY A 26 10.44 17.12 2.04
CA GLY A 26 10.18 17.01 0.61
C GLY A 26 9.95 15.58 0.15
N LEU A 27 9.36 14.75 1.03
CA LEU A 27 9.06 13.36 0.76
C LEU A 27 8.15 13.23 -0.46
N LYS A 28 8.41 12.16 -1.21
CA LYS A 28 7.69 11.81 -2.42
C LYS A 28 7.18 10.39 -2.29
N ARG A 29 6.06 10.13 -2.95
CA ARG A 29 5.49 8.79 -3.04
C ARG A 29 5.32 8.39 -4.50
N GLN A 30 5.52 7.12 -4.78
CA GLN A 30 5.15 6.51 -6.04
C GLN A 30 4.46 5.17 -5.77
N ILE A 31 3.38 4.90 -6.50
CA ILE A 31 2.59 3.68 -6.38
C ILE A 31 2.93 2.78 -7.56
N PHE A 32 3.24 1.52 -7.25
CA PHE A 32 3.52 0.50 -8.25
C PHE A 32 2.50 -0.64 -8.12
N ALA A 33 2.13 -1.23 -9.25
CA ALA A 33 1.41 -2.51 -9.27
C ALA A 33 2.09 -3.49 -10.22
N PHE A 34 2.12 -4.75 -9.81
CA PHE A 34 2.83 -5.82 -10.50
C PHE A 34 1.84 -6.82 -11.09
N ALA A 35 2.23 -7.47 -12.19
CA ALA A 35 1.35 -8.43 -12.84
C ALA A 35 1.06 -9.64 -11.95
N LYS A 36 2.05 -10.14 -11.20
CA LYS A 36 1.91 -11.35 -10.39
C LYS A 36 0.79 -11.17 -9.37
N LEU A 37 -0.16 -12.10 -9.39
CA LEU A 37 -1.16 -12.22 -8.33
C LEU A 37 -0.50 -12.93 -7.15
N ILE A 38 -0.81 -12.50 -5.95
CA ILE A 38 -0.34 -13.10 -4.71
C ILE A 38 -1.50 -13.76 -3.97
N ASP A 39 -1.22 -14.76 -3.16
CA ASP A 39 -2.16 -15.22 -2.15
C ASP A 39 -2.24 -14.14 -1.06
N PRO A 40 -3.43 -13.64 -0.67
CA PRO A 40 -3.57 -12.72 0.46
C PRO A 40 -2.91 -13.21 1.76
N GLY A 41 -2.74 -14.52 1.95
CA GLY A 41 -2.00 -15.11 3.07
C GLY A 41 -0.51 -14.78 3.10
N GLU A 42 0.10 -14.46 1.95
CA GLU A 42 1.51 -14.07 1.85
C GLU A 42 1.76 -12.63 2.32
N LEU A 43 0.71 -11.87 2.63
CA LEU A 43 0.82 -10.44 2.93
C LEU A 43 1.69 -10.15 4.18
N SER A 44 1.65 -11.02 5.20
CA SER A 44 2.52 -10.90 6.38
C SER A 44 3.99 -11.01 6.01
N ASP A 45 4.31 -12.00 5.18
CA ASP A 45 5.69 -12.34 4.82
C ASP A 45 6.26 -11.27 3.88
N LEU A 46 5.46 -10.78 2.94
CA LEU A 46 5.83 -9.67 2.08
C LEU A 46 6.07 -8.37 2.88
N LYS A 47 5.28 -8.12 3.93
CA LYS A 47 5.53 -6.95 4.78
C LYS A 47 6.81 -7.10 5.59
N GLN A 48 7.08 -8.27 6.16
CA GLN A 48 8.36 -8.54 6.84
C GLN A 48 9.54 -8.37 5.90
N TRP A 49 9.45 -8.89 4.67
CA TRP A 49 10.44 -8.68 3.62
C TRP A 49 10.67 -7.18 3.33
N SER A 50 9.59 -6.40 3.19
CA SER A 50 9.72 -4.95 2.96
C SER A 50 10.38 -4.22 4.13
N ASN A 51 10.12 -4.63 5.37
CA ASN A 51 10.73 -4.03 6.56
C ASN A 51 12.24 -4.31 6.60
N LEU A 52 12.66 -5.53 6.23
CA LEU A 52 14.09 -5.87 6.11
C LEU A 52 14.75 -5.00 5.03
N LEU A 53 14.09 -4.80 3.89
CA LEU A 53 14.62 -3.94 2.83
C LEU A 53 14.76 -2.47 3.26
N GLU A 54 13.77 -1.94 3.99
CA GLU A 54 13.86 -0.60 4.60
C GLU A 54 15.06 -0.49 5.55
N GLN A 55 15.35 -1.55 6.32
CA GLN A 55 16.46 -1.61 7.25
C GLN A 55 17.81 -1.71 6.53
N ASP A 56 17.92 -2.55 5.50
CA ASP A 56 19.13 -2.71 4.69
C ASP A 56 19.53 -1.41 3.97
N TRP A 57 18.54 -0.57 3.64
CA TRP A 57 18.76 0.75 3.03
C TRP A 57 18.84 1.90 4.04
N SER A 58 18.82 1.61 5.33
CA SER A 58 19.01 2.61 6.37
C SER A 58 20.45 3.14 6.37
N ILE A 59 20.61 4.41 6.73
CA ILE A 59 21.93 5.05 6.91
C ILE A 59 21.94 5.60 8.32
N ASP A 60 22.98 5.28 9.09
CA ASP A 60 23.13 5.67 10.50
C ASP A 60 21.91 5.30 11.36
N GLY A 61 21.29 4.14 11.07
CA GLY A 61 20.11 3.64 11.77
C GLY A 61 18.81 4.36 11.43
N LYS A 62 18.81 5.30 10.48
CA LYS A 62 17.63 6.01 9.99
C LYS A 62 17.18 5.45 8.66
N ARG A 63 15.89 5.12 8.53
CA ARG A 63 15.35 4.66 7.24
C ARG A 63 15.43 5.77 6.21
N ARG A 64 15.67 5.38 4.95
CA ARG A 64 15.71 6.28 3.79
C ARG A 64 14.43 6.25 2.97
N VAL A 65 13.62 5.21 3.16
CA VAL A 65 12.38 4.96 2.43
C VAL A 65 11.41 4.23 3.34
N ASN A 66 10.12 4.40 3.08
CA ASN A 66 9.06 3.56 3.59
C ASN A 66 8.39 2.83 2.42
N ILE A 67 8.22 1.52 2.57
CA ILE A 67 7.65 0.60 1.61
C ILE A 67 6.37 0.02 2.23
N ASP A 68 5.25 0.56 1.77
CA ASP A 68 3.93 0.01 2.08
C ASP A 68 3.60 -1.11 1.10
N ILE A 69 3.26 -2.28 1.65
CA ILE A 69 2.85 -3.45 0.86
C ILE A 69 1.36 -3.69 1.09
N GLY A 70 0.67 -4.04 0.01
CA GLY A 70 -0.74 -4.35 0.02
C GLY A 70 -1.19 -5.08 -1.23
N TYR A 71 -2.48 -5.43 -1.26
CA TYR A 71 -3.12 -6.03 -2.42
C TYR A 71 -4.44 -5.34 -2.75
N ILE A 72 -4.81 -5.41 -4.02
CA ILE A 72 -6.12 -5.01 -4.51
C ILE A 72 -6.87 -6.27 -4.96
N SER A 73 -8.12 -6.36 -4.53
CA SER A 73 -9.11 -7.31 -5.03
C SER A 73 -10.26 -6.57 -5.72
N LEU A 74 -11.25 -7.29 -6.22
CA LEU A 74 -12.44 -6.68 -6.81
C LEU A 74 -13.25 -5.83 -5.80
N ALA A 75 -13.11 -6.11 -4.50
CA ALA A 75 -13.93 -5.52 -3.44
C ALA A 75 -13.17 -4.53 -2.53
N LYS A 76 -11.84 -4.55 -2.51
CA LYS A 76 -11.06 -3.80 -1.51
C LYS A 76 -9.59 -3.62 -1.88
N LEU A 77 -9.00 -2.56 -1.32
CA LEU A 77 -7.56 -2.38 -1.13
C LEU A 77 -7.21 -2.72 0.33
N VAL A 78 -6.20 -3.55 0.52
CA VAL A 78 -5.69 -3.94 1.84
C VAL A 78 -4.23 -3.58 1.97
N LEU A 79 -3.83 -2.97 3.08
CA LEU A 79 -2.43 -2.67 3.42
C LEU A 79 -1.98 -3.45 4.65
N ALA A 80 -0.69 -3.77 4.70
CA ALA A 80 -0.05 -4.41 5.84
C ALA A 80 0.65 -3.38 6.74
N SER A 81 0.58 -3.60 8.06
CA SER A 81 1.20 -2.74 9.06
C SER A 81 1.82 -3.56 10.19
N THR A 82 2.86 -3.03 10.82
CA THR A 82 3.42 -3.54 12.08
C THR A 82 2.68 -3.00 13.30
N LYS A 83 1.82 -1.98 13.12
CA LYS A 83 1.10 -1.31 14.21
C LYS A 83 -0.28 -1.93 14.34
N ASP A 84 -0.61 -2.45 15.53
CA ASP A 84 -1.96 -2.89 15.83
C ASP A 84 -2.91 -1.69 16.01
N HIS A 85 -4.18 -1.87 15.68
CA HIS A 85 -5.26 -0.92 15.93
C HIS A 85 -6.61 -1.64 15.94
N SER A 86 -7.62 -1.04 16.56
CA SER A 86 -8.99 -1.60 16.72
C SER A 86 -9.67 -2.16 15.45
N HIS A 87 -9.28 -1.71 14.25
CA HIS A 87 -9.86 -2.17 12.97
C HIS A 87 -8.95 -3.13 12.20
N ARG A 88 -7.75 -3.42 12.73
CA ARG A 88 -6.73 -4.24 12.08
C ARG A 88 -6.82 -5.67 12.57
N LEU A 89 -6.61 -6.61 11.66
CA LEU A 89 -6.63 -8.03 11.95
C LEU A 89 -5.21 -8.58 11.91
N TYR A 90 -4.86 -9.39 12.92
CA TYR A 90 -3.58 -10.07 12.95
C TYR A 90 -3.46 -11.07 11.79
N LEU A 91 -2.37 -10.98 11.03
CA LEU A 91 -2.08 -11.86 9.88
C LEU A 91 -0.98 -12.89 10.18
N GLY A 92 -0.23 -12.72 11.27
CA GLY A 92 0.94 -13.54 11.59
C GLY A 92 2.23 -12.73 11.66
N GLY A 93 3.20 -13.22 12.44
CA GLY A 93 4.56 -12.65 12.51
C GLY A 93 4.63 -11.18 12.94
N GLY A 94 3.68 -10.72 13.75
CA GLY A 94 3.61 -9.32 14.21
C GLY A 94 3.03 -8.36 13.18
N ILE A 95 2.51 -8.87 12.06
CA ILE A 95 1.90 -8.07 11.00
C ILE A 95 0.38 -8.10 11.10
N TYR A 96 -0.22 -6.96 10.82
CA TYR A 96 -1.65 -6.74 10.79
C TYR A 96 -2.09 -6.25 9.41
N GLY A 97 -3.30 -6.61 9.01
CA GLY A 97 -3.94 -6.16 7.78
C GLY A 97 -5.08 -5.19 8.07
N GLU A 98 -5.20 -4.16 7.24
CA GLU A 98 -6.35 -3.25 7.27
C GLU A 98 -7.02 -3.17 5.89
N VAL A 99 -8.35 -3.10 5.87
CA VAL A 99 -9.06 -2.69 4.66
C VAL A 99 -8.98 -1.16 4.58
N THR A 100 -8.09 -0.65 3.74
CA THR A 100 -7.86 0.78 3.57
C THR A 100 -8.92 1.42 2.69
N LEU A 101 -9.38 0.76 1.63
CA LEU A 101 -10.48 1.23 0.78
C LEU A 101 -11.43 0.06 0.46
N ARG A 102 -12.74 0.35 0.41
CA ARG A 102 -13.77 -0.60 -0.07
C ARG A 102 -14.29 -0.17 -1.43
N PHE A 103 -14.54 -1.11 -2.34
CA PHE A 103 -15.13 -0.83 -3.64
C PHE A 103 -16.63 -1.03 -3.58
N VAL A 104 -17.40 0.05 -3.69
CA VAL A 104 -18.86 0.04 -3.60
C VAL A 104 -19.42 1.13 -4.51
N ASP A 105 -20.57 0.88 -5.13
CA ASP A 105 -21.23 1.80 -6.08
C ASP A 105 -20.27 2.28 -7.19
N GLY A 106 -19.48 1.34 -7.73
CA GLY A 106 -18.58 1.58 -8.84
C GLY A 106 -17.30 2.38 -8.52
N ASN A 107 -17.04 2.71 -7.25
CA ASN A 107 -15.89 3.53 -6.87
C ASN A 107 -15.22 3.00 -5.60
N PHE A 108 -13.93 3.31 -5.41
CA PHE A 108 -13.32 3.15 -4.10
C PHE A 108 -13.89 4.20 -3.14
N LYS A 109 -14.25 3.77 -1.93
CA LYS A 109 -14.74 4.61 -0.83
C LYS A 109 -13.84 4.41 0.39
N PRO A 110 -13.46 5.48 1.10
CA PRO A 110 -12.70 5.40 2.33
C PRO A 110 -13.58 4.92 3.50
N TRP A 111 -12.91 4.39 4.51
CA TRP A 111 -13.41 4.21 5.87
C TRP A 111 -13.04 5.43 6.73
N GLN A 112 -13.57 5.47 7.96
CA GLN A 112 -13.23 6.53 8.93
C GLN A 112 -11.75 6.52 9.37
N TRP A 113 -11.04 5.41 9.16
CA TRP A 113 -9.62 5.24 9.49
C TRP A 113 -8.69 5.30 8.29
N THR A 114 -9.22 5.44 7.07
CA THR A 114 -8.40 5.53 5.86
C THR A 114 -7.48 6.75 5.94
N TYR A 115 -6.20 6.58 5.59
CA TYR A 115 -5.24 7.66 5.53
C TYR A 115 -5.75 8.82 4.64
N PRO A 116 -5.57 10.11 5.05
CA PRO A 116 -6.16 11.25 4.34
C PRO A 116 -5.81 11.35 2.85
N ASP A 117 -4.57 11.03 2.51
CA ASP A 117 -4.07 10.88 1.14
C ASP A 117 -4.81 9.78 0.38
N TYR A 118 -4.95 8.57 0.94
CA TYR A 118 -5.69 7.46 0.32
C TYR A 118 -7.19 7.75 0.17
N ALA A 119 -7.77 8.59 1.04
CA ALA A 119 -9.16 9.03 0.96
C ALA A 119 -9.39 10.06 -0.17
N SER A 120 -8.33 10.75 -0.61
CA SER A 120 -8.40 11.77 -1.66
C SER A 120 -8.93 11.20 -2.99
N ILE A 121 -9.49 12.07 -3.83
CA ILE A 121 -9.96 11.68 -5.16
C ILE A 121 -8.80 11.17 -6.03
N GLU A 122 -7.62 11.78 -5.90
CA GLU A 122 -6.43 11.43 -6.68
C GLU A 122 -6.00 9.99 -6.42
N TYR A 123 -5.79 9.61 -5.16
CA TYR A 123 -5.38 8.26 -4.80
C TYR A 123 -6.45 7.22 -5.12
N ARG A 124 -7.73 7.53 -4.89
CA ARG A 124 -8.81 6.58 -5.22
C ARG A 124 -8.87 6.29 -6.71
N ARG A 125 -8.64 7.28 -7.58
CA ARG A 125 -8.54 7.07 -9.04
C ARG A 125 -7.36 6.18 -9.42
N ILE A 126 -6.19 6.39 -8.81
CA ILE A 126 -5.02 5.53 -9.01
C ILE A 126 -5.37 4.07 -8.70
N PHE A 127 -5.98 3.81 -7.55
CA PHE A 127 -6.35 2.45 -7.16
C PHE A 127 -7.48 1.87 -8.02
N GLU A 128 -8.44 2.68 -8.47
CA GLU A 128 -9.48 2.26 -9.42
C GLU A 128 -8.86 1.78 -10.75
N ASP A 129 -7.82 2.46 -11.25
CA ASP A 129 -7.13 2.07 -12.48
C ASP A 129 -6.34 0.77 -12.28
N ILE A 130 -5.62 0.62 -11.16
CA ILE A 130 -4.96 -0.64 -10.82
C ILE A 130 -5.99 -1.78 -10.71
N ARG A 131 -7.14 -1.53 -10.08
CA ARG A 131 -8.22 -2.51 -9.94
C ARG A 131 -8.81 -2.92 -11.29
N LYS A 132 -8.90 -2.01 -12.27
CA LYS A 132 -9.33 -2.35 -13.65
C LYS A 132 -8.33 -3.29 -14.32
N LEU A 133 -7.02 -3.04 -14.16
CA LEU A 133 -5.97 -3.93 -14.69
C LEU A 133 -6.05 -5.33 -14.05
N HIS A 134 -6.19 -5.39 -12.72
CA HIS A 134 -6.36 -6.65 -12.00
C HIS A 134 -7.62 -7.41 -12.45
N SER A 135 -8.76 -6.72 -12.58
CA SER A 135 -10.01 -7.33 -13.04
C SER A 135 -9.94 -7.89 -14.46
N LYS A 136 -9.17 -7.27 -15.36
CA LYS A 136 -8.94 -7.82 -16.71
C LYS A 136 -8.13 -9.11 -16.63
N LYS A 137 -7.12 -9.16 -15.76
CA LYS A 137 -6.29 -10.35 -15.57
C LYS A 137 -7.08 -11.54 -15.04
N LEU A 138 -7.94 -11.33 -14.04
CA LEU A 138 -8.81 -12.40 -13.50
C LEU A 138 -9.80 -12.99 -14.51
N ARG A 139 -10.15 -12.27 -15.58
CA ARG A 139 -11.05 -12.77 -16.64
C ARG A 139 -10.35 -13.63 -17.70
N ILE A 140 -9.02 -13.60 -17.73
CA ILE A 140 -8.19 -14.32 -18.70
C ILE A 140 -7.63 -15.62 -18.08
N CYS A 141 -7.68 -15.74 -16.76
CA CYS A 141 -7.32 -16.93 -16.00
C CYS A 141 -8.50 -17.91 -15.85
#